data_AF-A0A520SZH5-F1
#
_entry.id   AF-A0A520SZH5-F1
#
_cell.length_a   1.000
_cell.length_b   1.000
_cell.length_c   1.000
_cell.angle_alpha   90.00
_cell.angle_beta   90.00
_cell.angle_gamma   90.00
#
_symmetry.space_group_name_H-M   'P 1'
#
loop_
_entity.id
_entity.type
_entity.pdbx_description
1 polymer ?
#
loop_
_entity_poly.entity_id
_entity_poly.type
_entity_poly.pdbx_seq_one_letter_code
_entity_poly.pdbx_strand_id
1 'polypeptide(L)'
;MKHPLPILLPLALLLLGCKPEPQPPHPTQLLTLQSTCSPTNLTIGQIVELTITATHPTGTTLHWPELGRKKEILQRHREWETTQHPETPFQQTRIHYHLTSLELGSHPLTTDPIRFTQNNQETQ
;
A
#
# COMPACT_ATOMS: atom_id res chain seq x y z
N MET A 1 79.43 -7.96 16.52
CA MET A 1 78.50 -7.65 17.63
C MET A 1 77.35 -6.81 17.08
N LYS A 2 76.11 -7.25 17.34
CA LYS A 2 74.81 -6.55 17.28
C LYS A 2 74.33 -5.94 15.95
N HIS A 3 73.37 -6.65 15.33
CA HIS A 3 72.27 -6.08 14.53
C HIS A 3 71.38 -5.18 15.42
N PRO A 4 70.58 -4.28 14.82
CA PRO A 4 69.18 -4.66 14.64
C PRO A 4 68.53 -4.23 13.31
N LEU A 5 67.52 -5.02 12.98
CA LEU A 5 66.50 -4.92 11.94
C LEU A 5 65.45 -3.85 12.33
N PRO A 6 64.78 -3.22 11.36
CA PRO A 6 63.31 -3.31 11.29
C PRO A 6 62.89 -3.62 9.85
N ILE A 7 62.13 -4.67 9.51
CA ILE A 7 60.78 -5.10 9.91
C ILE A 7 59.66 -4.14 9.46
N LEU A 8 58.81 -4.69 8.58
CA LEU A 8 57.41 -4.32 8.21
C LEU A 8 57.21 -2.96 7.50
N LEU A 9 56.42 -2.77 6.44
CA LEU A 9 55.57 -3.60 5.56
C LEU A 9 54.96 -2.57 4.57
N PRO A 10 54.88 -2.81 3.26
CA PRO A 10 54.22 -1.87 2.35
C PRO A 10 52.71 -1.94 2.57
N LEU A 11 52.11 -0.89 3.15
CA LEU A 11 50.66 -0.76 3.30
C LEU A 11 50.04 -0.34 1.96
N ALA A 12 50.16 -1.23 0.98
CA ALA A 12 49.31 -1.24 -0.21
C ALA A 12 48.01 -1.99 0.13
N LEU A 13 46.91 -1.61 -0.51
CA LEU A 13 45.57 -2.22 -0.47
C LEU A 13 44.64 -1.87 0.72
N LEU A 14 44.12 -0.64 0.76
CA LEU A 14 42.79 -0.39 1.35
C LEU A 14 41.87 0.48 0.45
N LEU A 15 42.20 0.64 -0.83
CA LEU A 15 41.33 1.33 -1.81
C LEU A 15 40.58 0.35 -2.73
N LEU A 16 40.35 -0.89 -2.27
CA LEU A 16 39.50 -1.85 -2.97
C LEU A 16 38.10 -1.85 -2.34
N GLY A 17 37.24 -1.04 -2.95
CA GLY A 17 35.91 -1.52 -3.32
C GLY A 17 34.78 -1.30 -2.34
N CYS A 18 34.37 -0.06 -2.11
CA CYS A 18 32.93 0.21 -2.03
C CYS A 18 32.41 0.34 -3.46
N LYS A 19 32.08 -0.78 -4.11
CA LYS A 19 31.13 -0.71 -5.22
C LYS A 19 29.79 -0.29 -4.60
N PRO A 20 29.11 0.74 -5.12
CA PRO A 20 27.71 0.96 -4.78
C PRO A 20 26.98 -0.35 -5.07
N GLU A 21 26.45 -0.97 -4.02
CA GLU A 21 25.57 -2.12 -4.20
C GLU A 21 24.43 -1.64 -5.12
N PRO A 22 24.20 -2.30 -6.27
CA PRO A 22 23.09 -1.93 -7.13
C PRO A 22 21.83 -2.10 -6.30
N GLN A 23 21.28 -1.00 -5.81
CA GLN A 23 19.97 -1.04 -5.18
C GLN A 23 19.04 -1.64 -6.23
N PRO A 24 18.36 -2.76 -5.94
CA PRO A 24 17.35 -3.27 -6.86
C PRO A 24 16.39 -2.11 -7.11
N PRO A 25 15.95 -1.91 -8.38
CA PRO A 25 15.03 -0.83 -8.69
C PRO A 25 13.85 -0.96 -7.74
N HIS A 26 13.71 -0.01 -6.81
CA HIS A 26 12.53 0.04 -5.96
C HIS A 26 11.35 0.19 -6.91
N PRO A 27 10.42 -0.79 -6.96
CA PRO A 27 9.25 -0.65 -7.80
C PRO A 27 8.53 0.62 -7.35
N THR A 28 8.51 1.61 -8.24
CA THR A 28 8.10 2.97 -7.92
C THR A 28 6.64 3.05 -7.47
N GLN A 29 5.84 2.00 -7.71
CA GLN A 29 4.46 1.85 -7.24
C GLN A 29 4.21 0.39 -6.83
N LEU A 30 4.36 0.10 -5.53
CA LEU A 30 4.01 -1.19 -4.92
C LEU A 30 2.50 -1.38 -4.73
N LEU A 31 1.72 -0.30 -4.78
CA LEU A 31 0.29 -0.33 -4.60
C LEU A 31 -0.37 0.56 -5.65
N THR A 32 -1.33 -0.01 -6.38
CA THR A 32 -2.20 0.74 -7.29
C THR A 32 -3.63 0.64 -6.79
N LEU A 33 -4.33 1.78 -6.76
CA LEU A 33 -5.73 1.85 -6.35
C LEU A 33 -6.61 2.32 -7.50
N GLN A 34 -7.75 1.68 -7.65
CA GLN A 34 -8.82 2.08 -8.57
C GLN A 34 -10.14 2.08 -7.80
N SER A 35 -11.01 3.04 -8.07
CA SER A 35 -12.31 3.12 -7.41
C SER A 35 -13.43 3.32 -8.43
N THR A 36 -14.54 2.61 -8.24
CA THR A 36 -15.78 2.82 -8.97
C THR A 36 -16.91 3.07 -7.98
N CYS A 37 -17.79 4.01 -8.31
CA CYS A 37 -18.93 4.38 -7.47
C CYS A 37 -20.19 4.38 -8.35
N SER A 38 -21.29 3.84 -7.82
CA SER A 38 -22.59 3.84 -8.49
C SER A 38 -23.13 5.28 -8.70
N PRO A 39 -24.19 5.47 -9.52
CA PRO A 39 -24.69 6.79 -9.88
C PRO A 39 -25.01 7.69 -8.67
N THR A 40 -24.70 8.98 -8.80
CA THR A 40 -24.69 9.97 -7.71
C THR A 40 -26.01 10.71 -7.48
N ASN A 41 -27.04 10.47 -8.29
CA ASN A 41 -28.38 11.05 -8.10
C ASN A 41 -29.25 10.09 -7.28
N LEU A 42 -29.24 10.29 -5.96
CA LEU A 42 -29.79 9.35 -5.00
C LEU A 42 -30.82 10.03 -4.10
N THR A 43 -31.83 9.28 -3.68
CA THR A 43 -32.73 9.69 -2.60
C THR A 43 -32.17 9.28 -1.24
N ILE A 44 -32.58 9.96 -0.17
CA ILE A 44 -32.20 9.59 1.20
C ILE A 44 -32.56 8.13 1.44
N GLY A 45 -31.64 7.37 2.04
CA GLY A 45 -31.86 5.96 2.36
C GLY A 45 -31.49 4.98 1.25
N GLN A 46 -31.21 5.45 0.01
CA GLN A 46 -30.74 4.55 -1.06
C GLN A 46 -29.32 4.04 -0.80
N ILE A 47 -29.04 2.85 -1.33
CA ILE A 47 -27.71 2.24 -1.28
C ILE A 47 -26.87 2.78 -2.42
N VAL A 48 -25.65 3.17 -2.07
CA VAL A 48 -24.56 3.50 -2.98
C VAL A 48 -23.53 2.41 -2.90
N GLU A 49 -23.15 1.88 -4.06
CA GLU A 49 -22.10 0.88 -4.16
C GLU A 49 -20.79 1.57 -4.50
N LEU A 50 -19.81 1.46 -3.60
CA LEU A 50 -18.44 1.89 -3.83
C LEU A 50 -17.55 0.65 -3.83
N THR A 51 -16.84 0.44 -4.94
CA THR A 51 -15.86 -0.62 -5.06
C THR A 51 -14.47 0.00 -5.15
N ILE A 52 -13.55 -0.44 -4.29
CA ILE A 52 -12.12 -0.08 -4.39
C ILE A 52 -11.36 -1.36 -4.75
N THR A 53 -10.52 -1.28 -5.77
CA THR A 53 -9.65 -2.35 -6.22
C THR A 53 -8.21 -1.93 -5.95
N ALA A 54 -7.50 -2.73 -5.15
CA ALA A 54 -6.08 -2.60 -4.91
C ALA A 54 -5.31 -3.70 -5.64
N THR A 55 -4.28 -3.33 -6.39
CA THR A 55 -3.27 -4.25 -6.92
C THR A 55 -1.99 -4.06 -6.13
N HIS A 56 -1.48 -5.15 -5.55
CA HIS A 56 -0.38 -5.11 -4.58
C HIS A 56 0.38 -6.44 -4.54
N PRO A 57 1.65 -6.48 -4.08
CA PRO A 57 2.41 -7.72 -4.00
C PRO A 57 1.72 -8.79 -3.15
N THR A 58 1.98 -10.04 -3.49
CA THR A 58 1.56 -11.18 -2.66
C THR A 58 2.26 -11.15 -1.30
N GLY A 59 1.56 -11.57 -0.25
CA GLY A 59 2.11 -11.62 1.12
C GLY A 59 2.05 -10.29 1.87
N THR A 60 1.41 -9.26 1.30
CA THR A 60 1.20 -7.97 1.96
C THR A 60 -0.14 -7.94 2.67
N THR A 61 -0.25 -7.14 3.72
CA THR A 61 -1.51 -6.87 4.42
C THR A 61 -2.02 -5.47 4.07
N LEU A 62 -3.31 -5.36 3.75
CA LEU A 62 -4.00 -4.10 3.54
C LEU A 62 -4.91 -3.80 4.74
N HIS A 63 -4.82 -2.58 5.25
CA HIS A 63 -5.75 -2.07 6.25
C HIS A 63 -6.73 -1.11 5.58
N TRP A 64 -7.95 -1.60 5.41
CA TRP A 64 -9.03 -0.84 4.80
C TRP A 64 -9.71 0.05 5.84
N PRO A 65 -9.82 1.36 5.58
CA PRO A 65 -10.47 2.26 6.51
C PRO A 65 -11.98 2.02 6.55
N GLU A 66 -12.62 2.50 7.60
CA GLU A 66 -14.08 2.60 7.62
C GLU A 66 -14.52 3.82 6.82
N LEU A 67 -15.59 3.65 6.05
CA LEU A 67 -16.15 4.73 5.24
C LEU A 67 -17.41 5.26 5.94
N GLY A 68 -17.21 6.22 6.82
CA GLY A 68 -18.30 6.86 7.56
C GLY A 68 -18.04 8.35 7.75
N ARG A 69 -19.10 9.14 7.69
CA ARG A 69 -19.04 10.58 7.99
C ARG A 69 -20.10 10.94 9.01
N LYS A 70 -19.73 10.82 10.29
CA LYS A 70 -20.61 11.12 11.43
C LYS A 70 -22.00 10.46 11.27
N LYS A 71 -23.05 11.27 11.17
CA LYS A 71 -24.45 10.84 11.00
C LYS A 71 -24.98 11.07 9.58
N GLU A 72 -24.14 11.52 8.65
CA GLU A 72 -24.56 11.88 7.29
C GLU A 72 -24.47 10.67 6.36
N ILE A 73 -23.36 9.91 6.46
CA ILE A 73 -23.11 8.72 5.63
C ILE A 73 -22.89 7.52 6.54
N LEU A 74 -23.66 6.46 6.30
CA LEU A 74 -23.59 5.21 7.03
C LEU A 74 -23.02 4.10 6.15
N GLN A 75 -22.00 3.39 6.65
CA GLN A 75 -21.58 2.11 6.10
C GLN A 75 -22.56 1.03 6.54
N ARG A 76 -23.32 0.49 5.59
CA ARG A 76 -24.32 -0.56 5.83
C ARG A 76 -23.71 -1.95 5.77
N HIS A 77 -22.79 -2.15 4.83
CA HIS A 77 -22.13 -3.42 4.58
C HIS A 77 -20.73 -3.19 4.06
N ARG A 78 -19.84 -4.15 4.33
CA ARG A 78 -18.48 -4.18 3.82
C ARG A 78 -18.04 -5.62 3.64
N GLU A 79 -17.56 -5.94 2.45
CA GLU A 79 -17.00 -7.25 2.13
C GLU A 79 -15.82 -7.08 1.18
N TRP A 80 -14.92 -8.05 1.17
CA TRP A 80 -13.78 -8.03 0.27
C TRP A 80 -13.40 -9.43 -0.18
N GLU A 81 -12.81 -9.47 -1.36
CA GLU A 81 -12.25 -10.66 -1.98
C GLU A 81 -10.81 -10.37 -2.41
N THR A 82 -9.93 -11.37 -2.30
CA THR A 82 -8.55 -11.27 -2.76
C THR A 82 -8.30 -12.39 -3.75
N THR A 83 -7.84 -12.02 -4.94
CA THR A 83 -7.50 -12.94 -6.02
C THR A 83 -6.03 -12.78 -6.36
N GLN A 84 -5.28 -13.88 -6.24
CA GLN A 84 -3.88 -13.91 -6.64
C GLN A 84 -3.77 -14.10 -8.16
N HIS A 85 -2.87 -13.35 -8.80
CA HIS A 85 -2.55 -13.57 -10.21
C HIS A 85 -1.59 -14.76 -10.32
N PRO A 86 -1.87 -15.79 -11.15
CA PRO A 86 -1.05 -17.00 -11.20
C PRO A 86 0.36 -16.75 -11.77
N GLU A 87 0.50 -15.78 -12.66
CA GLU A 87 1.75 -15.52 -13.41
C GLU A 87 2.56 -14.33 -12.89
N THR A 88 2.07 -13.60 -11.89
CA THR A 88 2.76 -12.39 -11.38
C THR A 88 2.87 -12.43 -9.87
N PRO A 89 3.87 -11.74 -9.27
CA PRO A 89 4.01 -11.66 -7.81
C PRO A 89 3.00 -10.68 -7.18
N PHE A 90 1.92 -10.34 -7.89
CA PHE A 90 0.89 -9.41 -7.47
C PHE A 90 -0.44 -10.15 -7.27
N GLN A 91 -1.23 -9.60 -6.36
CA GLN A 91 -2.61 -9.99 -6.11
C GLN A 91 -3.50 -8.76 -6.17
N GLN A 92 -4.79 -9.00 -6.37
CA GLN A 92 -5.80 -7.97 -6.43
C GLN A 92 -6.79 -8.19 -5.29
N THR A 93 -6.95 -7.18 -4.43
CA THR A 93 -8.01 -7.15 -3.42
C THR A 93 -9.09 -6.18 -3.87
N ARG A 94 -10.33 -6.67 -3.96
CA ARG A 94 -11.49 -5.85 -4.25
C ARG A 94 -12.33 -5.73 -2.99
N ILE A 95 -12.64 -4.51 -2.59
CA ILE A 95 -13.49 -4.21 -1.44
C ILE A 95 -14.76 -3.52 -1.91
N HIS A 96 -15.90 -4.02 -1.43
CA HIS A 96 -17.23 -3.54 -1.74
C HIS A 96 -17.83 -2.89 -0.50
N TYR A 97 -18.22 -1.63 -0.62
CA TYR A 97 -18.91 -0.87 0.40
C TYR A 97 -20.33 -0.58 -0.05
N HIS A 98 -21.28 -0.84 0.85
CA HIS A 98 -22.64 -0.31 0.72
C HIS A 98 -22.79 0.87 1.66
N LEU A 99 -22.99 2.05 1.07
CA LEU A 99 -23.12 3.31 1.79
C LEU A 99 -24.55 3.84 1.64
N THR A 100 -25.03 4.59 2.62
CA THR A 100 -26.31 5.27 2.54
C THR A 100 -26.20 6.66 3.13
N SER A 101 -26.82 7.65 2.47
CA SER A 101 -26.95 9.00 3.02
C SER A 101 -28.22 9.16 3.84
N LEU A 102 -28.12 9.88 4.96
CA LEU A 102 -29.24 10.32 5.78
C LEU A 102 -29.70 11.75 5.44
N GLU A 103 -28.94 12.48 4.62
CA GLU A 103 -29.21 13.88 4.27
C GLU A 103 -29.12 14.13 2.75
N LEU A 104 -29.84 15.14 2.27
CA LEU A 104 -29.74 15.59 0.87
C LEU A 104 -28.51 16.49 0.68
N GLY A 105 -27.88 16.40 -0.49
CA GLY A 105 -26.79 17.29 -0.89
C GLY A 105 -25.59 16.56 -1.46
N SER A 106 -24.49 17.31 -1.65
CA SER A 106 -23.22 16.77 -2.10
C SER A 106 -22.41 16.28 -0.91
N HIS A 107 -22.08 14.99 -0.94
CA HIS A 107 -21.37 14.32 0.14
C HIS A 107 -19.99 13.87 -0.33
N PRO A 108 -18.92 14.66 -0.11
CA PRO A 108 -17.57 14.20 -0.41
C PRO A 108 -17.24 13.01 0.49
N LEU A 109 -16.88 11.89 -0.13
CA LEU A 109 -16.35 10.73 0.57
C LEU A 109 -14.86 10.97 0.83
N THR A 110 -14.49 11.06 2.10
CA THR A 110 -13.09 11.16 2.54
C THR A 110 -12.85 10.08 3.57
N THR A 111 -11.66 9.52 3.56
CA THR A 111 -11.30 8.40 4.42
C THR A 111 -9.84 8.50 4.86
N ASP A 112 -9.52 7.77 5.93
CA ASP A 112 -8.14 7.57 6.35
C ASP A 112 -7.35 6.84 5.25
N PRO A 113 -6.02 7.02 5.19
CA PRO A 113 -5.20 6.35 4.19
C PRO A 113 -5.33 4.83 4.30
N ILE A 114 -5.40 4.16 3.14
CA ILE A 114 -5.27 2.71 3.06
C ILE A 114 -3.83 2.36 3.40
N ARG A 115 -3.62 1.65 4.51
CA ARG A 115 -2.26 1.28 4.93
C ARG A 115 -1.84 -0.03 4.30
N PHE A 116 -0.59 -0.06 3.86
CA PHE A 116 0.01 -1.19 3.18
C PHE A 116 1.22 -1.67 3.99
N THR A 117 1.27 -2.95 4.34
CA THR A 117 2.43 -3.52 5.04
C THR A 117 3.02 -4.67 4.24
N GLN A 118 4.33 -4.60 3.99
CA GLN A 118 5.12 -5.67 3.37
C GLN A 118 6.27 -6.03 4.29
N ASN A 119 6.40 -7.31 4.67
CA ASN A 119 7.49 -7.80 5.53
C ASN A 119 7.67 -7.00 6.85
N ASN A 120 6.57 -6.67 7.54
CA ASN A 120 6.53 -5.84 8.75
C ASN A 120 7.03 -4.39 8.59
N GLN A 121 7.20 -3.89 7.36
CA GLN A 121 7.40 -2.48 7.09
C GLN A 121 6.09 -1.87 6.60
N GLU A 122 5.57 -0.92 7.39
CA GLU A 122 4.35 -0.16 7.07
C GLU A 122 4.71 0.98 6.12
N THR A 123 4.01 1.07 5.00
CA THR A 123 4.13 2.16 4.02
C THR A 123 2.74 2.79 3.85
N GLN A 124 2.73 4.12 3.78
CA GLN A 124 1.50 4.92 3.59
C GLN A 124 1.24 5.19 2.12
#